data_AF-A0A0J0XRH4-F1
#
_entry.id   AF-A0A0J0XRH4-F1
#
_cell.length_a   1.000
_cell.length_b   1.000
_cell.length_c   1.000
_cell.angle_alpha   90.00
_cell.angle_beta   90.00
_cell.angle_gamma   90.00
#
_symmetry.space_group_name_H-M   'P 1'
#
loop_
_entity.id
_entity.type
_entity.pdbx_description
1 polymer ?
#
loop_
_entity_poly.entity_id
_entity_poly.type
_entity_poly.pdbx_seq_one_letter_code
_entity_poly.pdbx_strand_id
1 'polypeptide(L)'
;MAAPVPVPSKIDTSGVDDSHDLSPTSPVDRQRMERMMANRPIASELQNKNILKGRPNDPLAAKRSDLERSMCSDRLDKDIGNRPSVDELVKKGVLHADQVSPHQ
;
A
#
# COMPACT_ATOMS: atom_id res chain seq x y z
N MET A 1 54.97 7.42 11.48
CA MET A 1 54.37 6.95 12.74
C MET A 1 52.98 7.56 12.82
N ALA A 2 51.94 6.80 12.45
CA ALA A 2 50.55 7.27 12.48
C ALA A 2 49.92 6.89 13.83
N ALA A 3 49.39 7.87 14.55
CA ALA A 3 48.71 7.65 15.82
C ALA A 3 47.35 6.97 15.57
N PRO A 4 46.93 5.99 16.40
CA PRO A 4 45.62 5.36 16.27
C PRO A 4 44.52 6.33 16.72
N VAL A 5 43.53 6.53 15.87
CA VAL A 5 42.30 7.27 16.15
C VAL A 5 41.52 6.54 17.25
N PRO A 6 41.02 7.24 18.29
CA PRO A 6 40.22 6.60 19.32
C PRO A 6 38.86 6.20 18.75
N VAL A 7 38.57 4.90 18.75
CA VAL A 7 37.21 4.39 18.53
C VAL A 7 36.34 4.80 19.72
N PRO A 8 35.17 5.44 19.50
CA PRO A 8 34.28 5.76 20.62
C PRO A 8 33.83 4.47 21.30
N SER A 9 34.10 4.41 22.61
CA SER A 9 33.65 3.37 23.52
C SER A 9 32.16 3.12 23.39
N LYS A 10 31.80 1.84 23.50
CA LYS A 10 30.43 1.30 23.47
C LYS A 10 29.47 2.22 24.22
N ILE A 11 28.40 2.61 23.54
CA ILE A 11 27.27 3.32 24.14
C ILE A 11 26.73 2.44 25.27
N ASP A 12 26.83 2.93 26.50
CA ASP A 12 26.31 2.26 27.69
C ASP A 12 24.78 2.39 27.67
N THR A 13 24.08 1.33 27.26
CA THR A 13 22.61 1.32 27.11
C THR A 13 21.88 1.02 28.43
N SER A 14 22.53 1.15 29.59
CA SER A 14 22.00 0.70 30.90
C SER A 14 20.80 1.51 31.45
N GLY A 15 20.27 2.48 30.68
CA GLY A 15 19.16 3.34 31.09
C GLY A 15 18.01 3.45 30.08
N VAL A 16 17.95 2.58 29.07
CA VAL A 16 16.82 2.55 28.13
C VAL A 16 15.70 1.71 28.74
N ASP A 17 14.52 2.31 28.95
CA ASP A 17 13.31 1.58 29.35
C ASP A 17 12.79 0.78 28.14
N ASP A 18 13.26 -0.46 28.00
CA ASP A 18 12.86 -1.37 26.92
C ASP A 18 11.47 -2.02 27.18
N SER A 19 10.73 -1.56 28.19
CA SER A 19 9.47 -2.12 28.70
C SER A 19 8.29 -2.17 27.71
N HIS A 20 8.51 -1.77 26.47
CA HIS A 20 7.51 -1.67 25.41
C HIS A 20 8.03 -2.15 24.04
N ASP A 21 9.23 -2.73 23.99
CA ASP A 21 9.90 -3.13 22.76
C ASP A 21 9.32 -4.40 22.12
N LEU A 22 8.31 -5.02 22.77
CA LEU A 22 7.70 -6.30 22.37
C LEU A 22 8.74 -7.44 22.29
N SER A 23 9.85 -7.36 23.02
CA SER A 23 10.85 -8.41 23.06
C SER A 23 10.27 -9.72 23.62
N PRO A 24 10.68 -10.88 23.09
CA PRO A 24 10.21 -12.19 23.56
C PRO A 24 10.76 -12.58 24.94
N THR A 25 11.68 -11.76 25.47
CA THR A 25 12.44 -11.97 26.70
C THR A 25 11.62 -11.58 27.94
N SER A 26 10.75 -10.57 27.83
CA SER A 26 9.88 -10.12 28.92
C SER A 26 8.53 -10.86 28.89
N PRO A 27 8.04 -11.37 30.03
CA PRO A 27 6.75 -12.07 30.08
C PRO A 27 5.54 -11.15 29.82
N VAL A 28 5.64 -9.86 30.16
CA VAL A 28 4.57 -8.86 29.94
C VAL A 28 4.43 -8.55 28.44
N ASP A 29 5.57 -8.39 27.77
CA ASP A 29 5.63 -8.14 26.32
C ASP A 29 5.15 -9.34 25.52
N ARG A 30 5.49 -10.57 25.97
CA ARG A 30 4.93 -11.79 25.38
C ARG A 30 3.40 -11.80 25.45
N GLN A 31 2.82 -11.49 26.61
CA GLN A 31 1.36 -11.45 26.74
C GLN A 31 0.73 -10.36 25.85
N ARG A 32 1.39 -9.20 25.73
CA ARG A 32 0.95 -8.12 24.84
C ARG A 32 1.01 -8.55 23.37
N MET A 33 2.08 -9.23 22.96
CA MET A 33 2.22 -9.79 21.61
C MET A 33 1.15 -10.85 21.32
N GLU A 34 0.88 -11.75 22.25
CA GLU A 34 -0.16 -12.77 22.13
C GLU A 34 -1.54 -12.14 21.90
N ARG A 35 -1.88 -11.07 22.62
CA ARG A 35 -3.13 -10.30 22.39
C ARG A 35 -3.19 -9.67 21.00
N MET A 36 -2.08 -9.14 20.49
CA MET A 36 -2.01 -8.57 19.15
C MET A 36 -2.16 -9.64 18.07
N MET A 37 -1.57 -10.82 18.28
CA MET A 37 -1.69 -11.96 17.36
C MET A 37 -3.11 -12.52 17.34
N ALA A 38 -3.79 -12.56 18.49
CA ALA A 38 -5.19 -13.00 18.58
C ALA A 38 -6.14 -12.09 17.80
N ASN A 39 -5.86 -10.78 17.74
CA ASN A 39 -6.65 -9.80 17.00
C ASN A 39 -6.19 -9.60 15.55
N ARG A 40 -5.42 -10.54 14.98
CA ARG A 40 -4.89 -10.41 13.62
C ARG A 40 -6.00 -10.59 12.58
N PRO A 41 -6.23 -9.63 11.67
CA PRO A 41 -7.18 -9.79 10.58
C PRO A 41 -6.72 -10.85 9.56
N ILE A 42 -7.68 -11.51 8.92
CA ILE A 42 -7.42 -12.53 7.91
C ILE A 42 -6.82 -11.92 6.64
N ALA A 43 -5.94 -12.66 5.95
CA ALA A 43 -5.27 -12.19 4.73
C ALA A 43 -6.26 -11.71 3.65
N SER A 44 -7.41 -12.39 3.50
CA SER A 44 -8.47 -12.01 2.54
C SER A 44 -9.04 -10.62 2.84
N GLU A 45 -9.25 -10.29 4.11
CA GLU A 45 -9.77 -8.98 4.50
C GLU A 45 -8.75 -7.86 4.20
N LEU A 46 -7.46 -8.13 4.39
CA LEU A 46 -6.39 -7.20 4.01
C LEU A 46 -6.30 -7.00 2.49
N GLN A 47 -6.58 -8.04 1.70
CA GLN A 47 -6.66 -7.93 0.24
C GLN A 47 -7.86 -7.05 -0.17
N ASN A 48 -9.02 -7.27 0.44
CA ASN A 48 -10.24 -6.49 0.19
C ASN A 48 -10.06 -5.02 0.56
N LYS A 49 -9.36 -4.74 1.67
CA LYS A 49 -8.98 -3.38 2.09
C LYS A 49 -7.84 -2.80 1.25
N ASN A 50 -7.37 -3.51 0.22
CA ASN A 50 -6.29 -3.10 -0.67
C ASN A 50 -4.92 -2.90 0.03
N ILE A 51 -4.79 -3.42 1.25
CA ILE A 51 -3.56 -3.35 2.07
C ILE A 51 -2.57 -4.44 1.65
N LEU A 52 -3.05 -5.68 1.51
CA LEU A 52 -2.22 -6.80 1.05
C LEU A 52 -2.35 -6.93 -0.48
N LYS A 53 -1.26 -6.67 -1.19
CA LYS A 53 -1.17 -6.86 -2.64
C LYS A 53 -0.79 -8.30 -2.93
N GLY A 54 -1.72 -9.08 -3.50
CA GLY A 54 -1.46 -10.46 -3.88
C GLY A 54 -1.40 -11.43 -2.71
N ARG A 55 -0.67 -12.55 -2.88
CA ARG A 55 -0.56 -13.61 -1.87
C ARG A 55 0.42 -13.20 -0.76
N PRO A 56 0.22 -13.67 0.49
CA PRO A 56 1.19 -13.42 1.54
C PRO A 56 2.56 -13.98 1.14
N ASN A 57 3.61 -13.17 1.31
CA ASN A 57 5.00 -13.47 0.94
C ASN A 57 5.26 -13.65 -0.57
N ASP A 58 4.43 -13.09 -1.45
CA ASP A 58 4.71 -13.09 -2.89
C ASP A 58 5.74 -11.98 -3.24
N PRO A 59 7.00 -12.34 -3.60
CA PRO A 59 8.03 -11.34 -3.93
C PRO A 59 7.71 -10.57 -5.21
N LEU A 60 6.79 -11.08 -6.06
CA LEU A 60 6.44 -10.47 -7.34
C LEU A 60 5.22 -9.55 -7.26
N ALA A 61 4.54 -9.48 -6.11
CA ALA A 61 3.32 -8.70 -5.94
C ALA A 61 3.47 -7.22 -6.37
N ALA A 62 4.60 -6.60 -6.01
CA ALA A 62 4.90 -5.22 -6.40
C ALA A 62 4.99 -5.07 -7.93
N LYS A 63 5.85 -5.88 -8.57
CA LYS A 63 6.04 -5.84 -10.03
C LYS A 63 4.75 -6.14 -10.81
N ARG A 64 3.91 -7.04 -10.29
CA ARG A 64 2.60 -7.33 -10.87
C ARG A 64 1.68 -6.11 -10.78
N SER A 65 1.60 -5.46 -9.62
CA SER A 65 0.79 -4.25 -9.44
C SER A 65 1.27 -3.11 -10.35
N ASP A 66 2.57 -2.96 -10.53
CA ASP A 66 3.15 -1.95 -11.41
C ASP A 66 2.77 -2.22 -12.87
N LEU A 67 2.86 -3.49 -13.30
CA LEU A 67 2.45 -3.90 -14.64
C LEU A 67 0.95 -3.68 -14.87
N GLU A 68 0.10 -4.10 -13.92
CA GLU A 68 -1.35 -3.90 -13.98
C GLU A 68 -1.68 -2.40 -14.08
N ARG A 69 -0.97 -1.54 -13.33
CA ARG A 69 -1.13 -0.09 -13.41
C ARG A 69 -0.75 0.47 -14.77
N SER A 70 0.39 0.08 -15.33
CA SER A 70 0.82 0.53 -16.66
C SER A 70 -0.17 0.09 -17.74
N MET A 71 -0.60 -1.18 -17.71
CA MET A 71 -1.62 -1.69 -18.64
C MET A 71 -2.93 -0.91 -18.55
N CYS A 72 -3.37 -0.57 -17.34
CA CYS A 72 -4.57 0.26 -17.15
C CYS A 72 -4.37 1.69 -17.66
N SER A 73 -3.19 2.28 -17.46
CA SER A 73 -2.86 3.60 -18.02
C SER A 73 -2.92 3.56 -19.54
N ASP A 74 -2.24 2.60 -20.17
CA ASP A 74 -2.21 2.49 -21.64
C ASP A 74 -3.59 2.28 -22.24
N ARG A 75 -4.46 1.52 -21.55
CA ARG A 75 -5.87 1.34 -21.96
C ARG A 75 -6.64 2.65 -21.85
N LEU A 76 -6.51 3.33 -20.72
CA LEU A 76 -7.17 4.61 -20.49
C LEU A 76 -6.73 5.65 -21.52
N ASP A 77 -5.44 5.74 -21.83
CA ASP A 77 -4.90 6.66 -22.82
C ASP A 77 -5.46 6.39 -24.23
N LYS A 78 -5.62 5.12 -24.60
CA LYS A 78 -6.27 4.73 -25.86
C LYS A 78 -7.75 5.09 -25.88
N ASP A 79 -8.47 4.82 -24.79
CA ASP A 79 -9.90 5.09 -24.69
C ASP A 79 -10.19 6.60 -24.68
N ILE A 80 -9.33 7.39 -24.01
CA ILE A 80 -9.39 8.85 -24.04
C ILE A 80 -9.07 9.39 -25.43
N GLY A 81 -8.06 8.83 -26.12
CA GLY A 81 -7.73 9.23 -27.49
C GLY A 81 -8.86 8.95 -28.49
N ASN A 82 -9.61 7.87 -28.28
CA ASN A 82 -10.78 7.49 -29.09
C ASN A 82 -12.11 8.04 -28.54
N ARG A 83 -12.07 9.00 -27.62
CA ARG A 83 -13.28 9.52 -26.98
C ARG A 83 -14.21 10.11 -28.04
N PRO A 84 -15.42 9.55 -28.24
CA PRO A 84 -16.36 10.04 -29.23
C PRO A 84 -16.85 11.44 -28.87
N SER A 85 -17.11 12.25 -29.90
CA SER A 85 -17.63 13.59 -29.68
C SER A 85 -19.06 13.55 -29.12
N VAL A 86 -19.45 14.63 -28.45
CA VAL A 86 -20.79 14.80 -27.86
C VAL A 86 -21.88 14.63 -28.91
N ASP A 87 -21.67 15.17 -30.12
CA ASP A 87 -22.62 15.05 -31.24
C ASP A 87 -22.79 13.58 -31.69
N GLU A 88 -21.70 12.81 -31.73
CA GLU A 88 -21.76 11.39 -32.06
C GLU A 88 -22.48 10.57 -30.99
N LEU A 89 -22.36 10.96 -29.71
CA LEU A 89 -23.10 10.35 -28.60
C LEU A 89 -24.59 10.67 -28.66
N VAL A 90 -24.97 11.88 -29.08
CA VAL A 90 -26.38 12.26 -29.31
C VAL A 90 -26.95 11.48 -30.50
N LYS A 91 -26.20 11.37 -31.60
CA LYS A 91 -26.60 10.60 -32.79
C LYS A 91 -26.76 9.11 -32.50
N LYS A 92 -25.92 8.56 -31.61
CA LYS A 92 -26.01 7.17 -31.13
C LYS A 92 -27.11 6.96 -30.07
N GLY A 93 -27.82 8.01 -29.66
CA GLY A 93 -28.89 7.96 -28.65
C GLY A 93 -28.39 7.71 -27.22
N VAL A 94 -27.08 7.81 -26.97
CA VAL A 94 -26.47 7.63 -25.64
C VAL A 94 -26.62 8.89 -24.80
N LEU A 95 -26.58 10.06 -25.43
CA LEU A 95 -26.75 11.36 -24.77
C LEU A 95 -28.00 12.06 -25.30
N HIS A 96 -28.87 12.52 -24.40
CA HIS A 96 -30.01 13.36 -24.77
C HIS A 96 -29.57 14.83 -24.83
N ALA A 97 -30.04 15.59 -25.82
CA ALA A 97 -29.68 17.00 -26.02
C ALA A 97 -30.08 17.94 -24.85
N ASP A 98 -30.90 17.47 -23.91
CA ASP A 98 -31.26 18.19 -22.68
C ASP A 98 -30.21 18.02 -21.56
N GLN A 99 -29.43 16.93 -21.62
CA GLN A 99 -28.42 16.55 -20.62
C GLN A 99 -27.01 17.11 -20.89
N VAL A 100 -26.81 17.87 -21.98
CA VAL A 100 -25.53 18.54 -22.29
C VAL A 100 -25.26 19.76 -21.41
N SER A 101 -26.28 20.25 -20.69
CA SER A 101 -26.07 21.18 -19.58
C SER A 101 -25.95 20.35 -18.31
N PRO A 102 -24.80 20.34 -17.60
CA PRO A 102 -24.72 19.65 -16.32
C PRO A 102 -25.82 20.20 -15.42
N HIS A 103 -26.71 19.32 -14.97
CA HIS A 103 -27.71 19.66 -13.96
C HIS A 103 -26.94 20.09 -12.71
N GLN A 104 -26.96 21.39 -12.40
CA GLN A 104 -26.34 21.94 -11.20
C GLN A 104 -26.96 21.34 -9.93
#